data_AF-A0A3A8L1P1-F1
#
_entry.id   AF-A0A3A8L1P1-F1
#
_cell.length_a   1.000
_cell.length_b   1.000
_cell.length_c   1.000
_cell.angle_alpha   90.00
_cell.angle_beta   90.00
_cell.angle_gamma   90.00
#
_symmetry.space_group_name_H-M   'P 1'
#
loop_
_entity.id
_entity.type
_entity.pdbx_description
1 polymer ?
#
loop_
_entity_poly.entity_id
_entity_poly.type
_entity_poly.pdbx_seq_one_letter_code
_entity_poly.pdbx_strand_id
1 'polypeptide(L)'
;MTTPSHENPGLAKLKARLTEVWQEILSESRFVRIIQQGEISKALYALYMIETYHYTRHNARNQALVAIRTGSDDRHYQKFCFKHAEEEIGHEQMALHDVVSMGAPQGFSIPPPLAATEVLTGYLYWISYQGNPLQRLGYSYWAESCYEYIRPLMARVQKTLGLTAAQMTFFVAHADIDEDHSALVNEMISKKCQTPEDWEDVARVMETSLRLTWRMMDEVVDAHARLLAGQSERGAFLQAL
;
A
#
# COMPACT_ATOMS: atom_id res chain seq x y z
N MET A 1 -20.18 33.37 -2.21
CA MET A 1 -18.73 33.61 -2.24
C MET A 1 -18.08 32.45 -1.51
N THR A 2 -17.65 31.44 -2.24
CA THR A 2 -16.82 30.36 -1.70
C THR A 2 -15.46 30.97 -1.38
N THR A 3 -15.10 31.02 -0.10
CA THR A 3 -13.73 31.30 0.33
C THR A 3 -12.77 30.38 -0.43
N PRO A 4 -11.66 30.87 -1.00
CA PRO A 4 -10.65 29.98 -1.53
C PRO A 4 -10.19 29.11 -0.36
N SER A 5 -10.32 27.80 -0.52
CA SER A 5 -9.71 26.83 0.37
C SER A 5 -8.22 27.14 0.41
N HIS A 6 -7.75 27.81 1.46
CA HIS A 6 -6.32 27.98 1.70
C HIS A 6 -5.75 26.58 1.99
N GLU A 7 -5.11 26.00 0.98
CA GLU A 7 -4.41 24.73 1.10
C GLU A 7 -3.44 24.80 2.29
N ASN A 8 -3.50 23.82 3.19
CA ASN A 8 -2.64 23.79 4.38
C ASN A 8 -1.16 23.75 3.93
N PRO A 9 -0.32 24.73 4.31
CA PRO A 9 1.08 24.77 3.85
C PRO A 9 1.90 23.53 4.20
N GLY A 10 1.56 22.84 5.30
CA GLY A 10 2.17 21.57 5.68
C GLY A 10 1.78 20.44 4.73
N LEU A 11 0.49 20.33 4.37
CA LEU A 11 0.02 19.36 3.37
C LEU A 11 0.65 19.62 2.00
N ALA A 12 0.76 20.87 1.58
CA ALA A 12 1.38 21.21 0.30
C ALA A 12 2.85 20.74 0.24
N LYS A 13 3.60 20.91 1.33
CA LYS A 13 4.98 20.39 1.45
C LYS A 13 5.02 18.85 1.46
N LEU A 14 4.11 18.21 2.17
CA LEU A 14 4.00 16.75 2.22
C LEU A 14 3.72 16.17 0.82
N LYS A 15 2.80 16.79 0.07
CA LYS A 15 2.47 16.43 -1.32
C LYS A 15 3.67 16.60 -2.26
N ALA A 16 4.44 17.68 -2.10
CA ALA A 16 5.64 17.90 -2.90
C ALA A 16 6.67 16.78 -2.69
N ARG A 17 6.98 16.44 -1.43
CA ARG A 17 7.88 15.32 -1.08
C ARG A 17 7.37 13.99 -1.59
N LEU A 18 6.07 13.72 -1.42
CA LEU A 18 5.44 12.50 -1.94
C LEU A 18 5.63 12.38 -3.45
N THR A 19 5.40 13.47 -4.18
CA THR A 19 5.54 13.52 -5.64
C THR A 19 6.98 13.25 -6.08
N GLU A 20 7.97 13.80 -5.38
CA GLU A 20 9.39 13.52 -5.64
C GLU A 20 9.73 12.04 -5.45
N VAL A 21 9.25 11.43 -4.34
CA VAL A 21 9.49 10.00 -4.07
C VAL A 21 8.82 9.12 -5.13
N TRP A 22 7.60 9.45 -5.55
CA TRP A 22 6.94 8.75 -6.65
C TRP A 22 7.70 8.85 -7.96
N GLN A 23 8.21 10.04 -8.32
CA GLN A 23 8.98 10.23 -9.54
C GLN A 23 10.24 9.36 -9.56
N GLU A 24 11.00 9.36 -8.46
CA GLU A 24 12.18 8.50 -8.29
C GLU A 24 11.80 7.02 -8.47
N ILE A 25 10.81 6.57 -7.70
CA ILE A 25 10.32 5.19 -7.72
C ILE A 25 9.87 4.73 -9.12
N LEU A 26 9.08 5.56 -9.81
CA LEU A 26 8.55 5.24 -11.14
C LEU A 26 9.65 5.17 -12.21
N SER A 27 10.80 5.79 -11.95
CA SER A 27 11.98 5.72 -12.83
C SER A 27 12.92 4.55 -12.51
N GLU A 28 13.02 4.16 -11.23
CA GLU A 28 14.06 3.22 -10.77
C GLU A 28 13.56 1.77 -10.60
N SER A 29 12.28 1.57 -10.27
CA SER A 29 11.74 0.25 -9.94
C SER A 29 11.79 -0.71 -11.14
N ARG A 30 12.28 -1.94 -10.89
CA ARG A 30 12.31 -3.02 -11.89
C ARG A 30 10.90 -3.48 -12.22
N PHE A 31 10.04 -3.60 -11.22
CA PHE A 31 8.65 -3.98 -11.40
C PHE A 31 7.90 -2.98 -12.31
N VAL A 32 8.10 -1.68 -12.08
CA VAL A 32 7.51 -0.62 -12.92
C VAL A 32 8.02 -0.71 -14.36
N ARG A 33 9.32 -0.91 -14.58
CA ARG A 33 9.90 -1.08 -15.93
C ARG A 33 9.27 -2.26 -16.68
N ILE A 34 9.09 -3.41 -16.03
CA ILE A 34 8.43 -4.59 -16.62
C ILE A 34 7.01 -4.26 -17.09
N ILE A 35 6.22 -3.53 -16.29
CA ILE A 35 4.87 -3.08 -16.69
C ILE A 35 4.95 -2.14 -17.89
N GLN A 36 5.85 -1.16 -17.86
CA GLN A 36 6.00 -0.17 -18.92
C GLN A 36 6.42 -0.79 -20.25
N GLN A 37 7.25 -1.84 -20.21
CA GLN A 37 7.71 -2.62 -21.36
C GLN A 37 6.67 -3.63 -21.85
N GLY A 38 5.59 -3.85 -21.10
CA GLY A 38 4.55 -4.83 -21.45
C GLY A 38 4.97 -6.27 -21.21
N GLU A 39 5.97 -6.50 -20.35
CA GLU A 39 6.56 -7.80 -20.05
C GLU A 39 5.92 -8.47 -18.81
N ILE A 40 4.94 -7.82 -18.18
CA ILE A 40 4.25 -8.39 -17.02
C ILE A 40 3.46 -9.65 -17.42
N SER A 41 3.59 -10.71 -16.60
CA SER A 41 2.84 -11.96 -16.72
C SER A 41 1.79 -12.08 -15.61
N LYS A 42 0.81 -12.97 -15.80
CA LYS A 42 -0.16 -13.30 -14.74
C LYS A 42 0.53 -13.89 -13.51
N ALA A 43 1.55 -14.74 -13.70
CA ALA A 43 2.34 -15.30 -12.60
C ALA A 43 3.06 -14.21 -11.78
N LEU A 44 3.69 -13.22 -12.45
CA LEU A 44 4.33 -12.10 -11.77
C LEU A 44 3.32 -11.24 -10.99
N TYR A 45 2.19 -10.91 -11.61
CA TYR A 45 1.13 -10.14 -10.96
C TYR A 45 0.51 -10.91 -9.79
N ALA A 46 0.29 -12.22 -9.91
CA ALA A 46 -0.21 -13.05 -8.83
C ALA A 46 0.77 -13.14 -7.65
N LEU A 47 2.09 -13.24 -7.92
CA LEU A 47 3.10 -13.16 -6.85
C LEU A 47 3.05 -11.82 -6.13
N TYR A 48 2.88 -10.72 -6.87
CA TYR A 48 2.67 -9.40 -6.28
C TYR A 48 1.42 -9.37 -5.38
N MET A 49 0.28 -9.91 -5.85
CA MET A 49 -0.95 -9.95 -5.06
C MET A 49 -0.82 -10.83 -3.80
N ILE A 50 -0.01 -11.88 -3.82
CA ILE A 50 0.30 -12.68 -2.63
C ILE A 50 1.07 -11.85 -1.59
N GLU A 51 2.05 -11.04 -2.00
CA GLU A 51 2.72 -10.12 -1.07
C GLU A 51 1.77 -9.02 -0.57
N THR A 52 0.87 -8.53 -1.42
CA THR A 52 -0.20 -7.60 -1.02
C THR A 52 -1.09 -8.20 0.06
N TYR A 53 -1.51 -9.46 -0.10
CA TYR A 53 -2.22 -10.18 0.96
C TYR A 53 -1.42 -10.20 2.28
N HIS A 54 -0.12 -10.49 2.19
CA HIS A 54 0.73 -10.64 3.37
C HIS A 54 0.85 -9.38 4.21
N TYR A 55 1.02 -8.19 3.63
CA TYR A 55 1.11 -6.97 4.43
C TYR A 55 -0.27 -6.40 4.79
N THR A 56 -1.25 -6.43 3.86
CA THR A 56 -2.59 -5.86 4.08
C THR A 56 -3.31 -6.50 5.25
N ARG A 57 -3.14 -7.81 5.48
CA ARG A 57 -3.74 -8.50 6.63
C ARG A 57 -3.31 -7.92 7.99
N HIS A 58 -2.25 -7.11 8.02
CA HIS A 58 -1.75 -6.46 9.23
C HIS A 58 -2.19 -4.99 9.36
N ASN A 59 -2.76 -4.35 8.32
CA ASN A 59 -3.11 -2.93 8.32
C ASN A 59 -4.10 -2.56 9.42
N ALA A 60 -5.23 -3.28 9.50
CA ALA A 60 -6.22 -3.09 10.57
C ALA A 60 -5.58 -3.20 11.97
N ARG A 61 -4.70 -4.18 12.17
CA ARG A 61 -4.05 -4.44 13.47
C ARG A 61 -3.07 -3.33 13.85
N ASN A 62 -2.19 -2.93 12.94
CA ASN A 62 -1.21 -1.88 13.23
C ASN A 62 -1.90 -0.50 13.34
N GLN A 63 -3.02 -0.28 12.64
CA GLN A 63 -3.86 0.91 12.83
C GLN A 63 -4.50 0.96 14.22
N ALA A 64 -5.08 -0.16 14.69
CA ALA A 64 -5.66 -0.26 16.01
C ALA A 64 -4.60 -0.12 17.13
N LEU A 65 -3.37 -0.57 16.88
CA LEU A 65 -2.26 -0.39 17.82
C LEU A 65 -1.96 1.08 18.10
N VAL A 66 -2.03 1.95 17.08
CA VAL A 66 -1.94 3.41 17.29
C VAL A 66 -3.06 3.90 18.19
N ALA A 67 -4.30 3.44 17.96
CA ALA A 67 -5.45 3.84 18.76
C ALA A 67 -5.28 3.49 20.26
N ILE A 68 -4.74 2.31 20.56
CA ILE A 68 -4.44 1.87 21.93
C ILE A 68 -3.37 2.77 22.57
N ARG A 69 -2.36 3.17 21.79
CA ARG A 69 -1.23 3.98 22.26
C ARG A 69 -1.54 5.46 22.46
N THR A 70 -2.38 6.04 21.61
CA THR A 70 -2.77 7.47 21.65
C THR A 70 -3.41 7.87 22.99
N GLY A 71 -3.86 6.90 23.81
CA GLY A 71 -4.37 7.15 25.15
C GLY A 71 -5.69 7.93 25.15
N SER A 72 -6.17 8.30 26.34
CA SER A 72 -7.45 9.02 26.50
C SER A 72 -7.38 10.50 26.10
N ASP A 73 -6.18 11.04 25.90
CA ASP A 73 -5.95 12.47 25.78
C ASP A 73 -6.31 12.99 24.38
N ASP A 74 -6.37 12.10 23.39
CA ASP A 74 -6.85 12.41 22.04
C ASP A 74 -7.90 11.40 21.55
N ARG A 75 -9.09 11.42 22.18
CA ARG A 75 -10.23 10.57 21.79
C ARG A 75 -10.66 10.76 20.33
N HIS A 76 -10.40 11.94 19.74
CA HIS A 76 -10.74 12.20 18.36
C HIS A 76 -9.85 11.37 17.42
N TYR A 77 -8.53 11.42 17.62
CA TYR A 77 -7.61 10.61 16.83
C TYR A 77 -7.77 9.11 17.11
N GLN A 78 -8.00 8.72 18.37
CA GLN A 78 -8.28 7.32 18.71
C GLN A 78 -9.51 6.77 17.98
N LYS A 79 -10.62 7.52 17.93
CA LYS A 79 -11.82 7.13 17.17
C LYS A 79 -11.53 6.98 15.69
N PHE A 80 -10.79 7.92 15.09
CA PHE A 80 -10.35 7.82 13.70
C PHE A 80 -9.57 6.51 13.47
N CYS A 81 -8.59 6.22 14.32
CA CYS A 81 -7.80 5.00 14.19
C CYS A 81 -8.65 3.72 14.31
N PHE A 82 -9.57 3.63 15.30
CA PHE A 82 -10.40 2.43 15.42
C PHE A 82 -11.38 2.26 14.26
N LYS A 83 -12.00 3.35 13.79
CA LYS A 83 -12.90 3.30 12.64
C LYS A 83 -12.17 2.86 11.38
N HIS A 84 -11.01 3.48 11.10
CA HIS A 84 -10.20 3.12 9.93
C HIS A 84 -9.68 1.69 10.04
N ALA A 85 -9.36 1.21 11.25
CA ALA A 85 -8.98 -0.17 11.47
C ALA A 85 -10.13 -1.15 11.18
N GLU A 86 -11.37 -0.80 11.54
CA GLU A 86 -12.56 -1.60 11.26
C GLU A 86 -12.83 -1.71 9.76
N GLU A 87 -12.73 -0.59 9.03
CA GLU A 87 -12.90 -0.52 7.58
C GLU A 87 -11.88 -1.41 6.84
N GLU A 88 -10.64 -1.48 7.32
CA GLU A 88 -9.56 -2.28 6.71
C GLU A 88 -9.67 -3.81 6.95
N ILE A 89 -10.60 -4.28 7.79
CA ILE A 89 -10.70 -5.71 8.12
C ILE A 89 -11.15 -6.52 6.90
N GLY A 90 -10.32 -7.48 6.50
CA GLY A 90 -10.66 -8.43 5.44
C GLY A 90 -10.28 -7.94 4.04
N HIS A 91 -9.73 -6.73 3.88
CA HIS A 91 -9.26 -6.22 2.61
C HIS A 91 -8.20 -7.12 1.95
N GLU A 92 -7.44 -7.87 2.75
CA GLU A 92 -6.47 -8.83 2.22
C GLU A 92 -7.13 -9.95 1.40
N GLN A 93 -8.40 -10.27 1.66
CA GLN A 93 -9.11 -11.34 0.95
C GLN A 93 -9.37 -10.98 -0.51
N MET A 94 -9.50 -9.69 -0.84
CA MET A 94 -9.61 -9.22 -2.24
C MET A 94 -8.35 -9.58 -3.03
N ALA A 95 -7.17 -9.51 -2.41
CA ALA A 95 -5.92 -9.88 -3.07
C ALA A 95 -5.86 -11.39 -3.39
N LEU A 96 -6.30 -12.25 -2.47
CA LEU A 96 -6.37 -13.70 -2.72
C LEU A 96 -7.45 -14.04 -3.75
N HIS A 97 -8.59 -13.36 -3.68
CA HIS A 97 -9.65 -13.49 -4.68
C HIS A 97 -9.11 -13.19 -6.08
N ASP A 98 -8.35 -12.09 -6.25
CA ASP A 98 -7.79 -11.72 -7.54
C ASP A 98 -6.84 -12.81 -8.07
N VAL A 99 -5.99 -13.40 -7.22
CA VAL A 99 -5.11 -14.52 -7.60
C VAL A 99 -5.92 -15.72 -8.13
N VAL A 100 -6.97 -16.12 -7.42
CA VAL A 100 -7.84 -17.24 -7.83
C VAL A 100 -8.61 -16.90 -9.11
N SER A 101 -9.11 -15.67 -9.24
CA SER A 101 -9.88 -15.20 -10.39
C SER A 101 -9.08 -15.19 -11.70
N MET A 102 -7.75 -15.17 -11.61
CA MET A 102 -6.85 -15.27 -12.75
C MET A 102 -6.58 -16.70 -13.22
N GLY A 103 -7.05 -17.70 -12.45
CA GLY A 103 -6.91 -19.13 -12.78
C GLY A 103 -6.05 -19.93 -11.81
N ALA A 104 -5.58 -19.34 -10.71
CA ALA A 104 -4.85 -20.10 -9.70
C ALA A 104 -5.77 -21.13 -9.01
N PRO A 105 -5.27 -22.30 -8.61
CA PRO A 105 -6.08 -23.31 -7.96
C PRO A 105 -6.69 -22.79 -6.66
N GLN A 106 -7.96 -23.10 -6.42
CA GLN A 106 -8.60 -22.77 -5.14
C GLN A 106 -7.88 -23.48 -3.99
N GLY A 107 -7.72 -22.77 -2.86
CA GLY A 107 -7.06 -23.32 -1.67
C GLY A 107 -5.56 -23.59 -1.86
N PHE A 108 -4.90 -22.90 -2.80
CA PHE A 108 -3.45 -22.98 -2.94
C PHE A 108 -2.75 -22.69 -1.60
N SER A 109 -1.63 -23.37 -1.35
CA SER A 109 -0.83 -23.08 -0.17
C SER A 109 -0.16 -21.71 -0.34
N ILE A 110 -0.60 -20.74 0.46
CA ILE A 110 -0.01 -19.41 0.47
C ILE A 110 1.42 -19.54 0.99
N PRO A 111 2.46 -19.17 0.22
CA PRO A 111 3.84 -19.23 0.68
C PRO A 111 4.07 -18.26 1.85
N PRO A 112 5.13 -18.42 2.66
CA PRO A 112 5.53 -17.39 3.62
C PRO A 112 5.82 -16.05 2.91
N PRO A 113 5.69 -14.88 3.57
CA PRO A 113 6.03 -13.59 2.97
C PRO A 113 7.48 -13.52 2.48
N LEU A 114 7.75 -12.68 1.48
CA LEU A 114 9.13 -12.31 1.11
C LEU A 114 9.78 -11.46 2.21
N ALA A 115 11.11 -11.38 2.19
CA ALA A 115 11.86 -10.69 3.24
C ALA A 115 11.50 -9.18 3.28
N ALA A 116 11.40 -8.52 2.12
CA ALA A 116 10.96 -7.14 2.04
C ALA A 116 9.51 -6.94 2.55
N THR A 117 8.63 -7.92 2.37
CA THR A 117 7.26 -7.89 2.91
C THR A 117 7.27 -7.99 4.44
N GLU A 118 8.13 -8.85 5.01
CA GLU A 118 8.34 -8.93 6.46
C GLU A 118 8.93 -7.63 7.01
N VAL A 119 9.89 -7.02 6.31
CA VAL A 119 10.49 -5.73 6.70
C VAL A 119 9.45 -4.61 6.67
N LEU A 120 8.64 -4.51 5.61
CA LEU A 120 7.52 -3.55 5.54
C LEU A 120 6.55 -3.75 6.70
N THR A 121 6.12 -5.00 6.91
CA THR A 121 5.17 -5.35 7.99
C THR A 121 5.74 -4.99 9.35
N GLY A 122 6.98 -5.39 9.64
CA GLY A 122 7.68 -5.08 10.88
C GLY A 122 7.84 -3.57 11.09
N TYR A 123 8.20 -2.83 10.04
CA TYR A 123 8.29 -1.38 10.08
C TYR A 123 6.95 -0.72 10.44
N LEU A 124 5.84 -1.16 9.83
CA LEU A 124 4.51 -0.62 10.12
C LEU A 124 4.07 -0.89 11.56
N TYR A 125 4.35 -2.06 12.12
CA TYR A 125 4.12 -2.30 13.55
C TYR A 125 5.02 -1.44 14.44
N TRP A 126 6.30 -1.32 14.10
CA TRP A 126 7.26 -0.54 14.86
C TRP A 126 6.85 0.93 14.98
N ILE A 127 6.51 1.58 13.87
CA ILE A 127 6.06 2.97 13.87
C ILE A 127 4.68 3.15 14.51
N SER A 128 3.86 2.10 14.55
CA SER A 128 2.57 2.12 15.23
C SER A 128 2.72 2.01 16.74
N TYR A 129 3.68 1.20 17.19
CA TYR A 129 3.94 0.90 18.60
C TYR A 129 4.68 2.00 19.37
N GLN A 130 5.52 2.79 18.70
CA GLN A 130 6.39 3.75 19.38
C GLN A 130 6.64 5.02 18.57
N GLY A 131 7.33 6.01 19.15
CA GLY A 131 7.60 7.32 18.52
C GLY A 131 6.39 8.24 18.57
N ASN A 132 6.28 9.19 17.65
CA ASN A 132 5.12 10.07 17.55
C ASN A 132 3.86 9.27 17.13
N PRO A 133 2.71 9.34 17.85
CA PRO A 133 1.46 8.67 17.44
C PRO A 133 0.95 9.06 16.06
N LEU A 134 1.24 10.28 15.61
CA LEU A 134 0.78 10.79 14.32
C LEU A 134 1.54 10.20 13.14
N GLN A 135 2.75 9.67 13.34
CA GLN A 135 3.65 9.31 12.24
C GLN A 135 3.05 8.25 11.29
N ARG A 136 2.18 7.35 11.79
CA ARG A 136 1.49 6.36 10.93
C ARG A 136 0.58 7.02 9.89
N LEU A 137 0.09 8.24 10.13
CA LEU A 137 -0.64 9.00 9.12
C LEU A 137 0.18 9.22 7.85
N GLY A 138 1.52 9.17 7.92
CA GLY A 138 2.36 9.22 6.73
C GLY A 138 2.15 8.03 5.79
N TYR A 139 1.99 6.82 6.35
CA TYR A 139 1.67 5.63 5.56
C TYR A 139 0.27 5.75 4.95
N SER A 140 -0.73 6.12 5.75
CA SER A 140 -2.09 6.34 5.26
C SER A 140 -2.14 7.42 4.18
N TYR A 141 -1.39 8.51 4.32
CA TYR A 141 -1.40 9.62 3.38
C TYR A 141 -1.07 9.19 1.96
N TRP A 142 0.02 8.46 1.75
CA TRP A 142 0.35 7.99 0.40
C TRP A 142 -0.53 6.82 -0.03
N ALA A 143 -0.93 5.94 0.90
CA ALA A 143 -1.74 4.77 0.56
C ALA A 143 -3.10 5.19 -0.02
N GLU A 144 -3.84 6.08 0.66
CA GLU A 144 -5.15 6.57 0.20
C GLU A 144 -5.05 7.55 -0.99
N SER A 145 -3.85 8.02 -1.35
CA SER A 145 -3.65 8.90 -2.53
C SER A 145 -2.88 8.21 -3.65
N CYS A 146 -2.56 6.92 -3.51
CA CYS A 146 -1.64 6.24 -4.43
C CYS A 146 -2.22 6.15 -5.84
N TYR A 147 -3.55 6.09 -5.98
CA TYR A 147 -4.21 5.89 -7.26
C TYR A 147 -3.94 7.01 -8.27
N GLU A 148 -3.72 8.25 -7.80
CA GLU A 148 -3.31 9.37 -8.66
C GLU A 148 -2.01 9.06 -9.43
N TYR A 149 -1.11 8.30 -8.81
CA TYR A 149 0.22 7.99 -9.34
C TYR A 149 0.24 6.66 -10.11
N ILE A 150 -0.49 5.65 -9.65
CA ILE A 150 -0.39 4.29 -10.20
C ILE A 150 -1.45 3.96 -11.27
N ARG A 151 -2.48 4.80 -11.45
CA ARG A 151 -3.55 4.55 -12.45
C ARG A 151 -3.03 4.23 -13.86
N PRO A 152 -2.01 4.92 -14.41
CA PRO A 152 -1.47 4.56 -15.72
C PRO A 152 -0.80 3.18 -15.75
N LEU A 153 -0.19 2.75 -14.64
CA LEU A 153 0.39 1.42 -14.52
C LEU A 153 -0.71 0.36 -14.45
N MET A 154 -1.73 0.57 -13.62
CA MET A 154 -2.84 -0.38 -13.49
C MET A 154 -3.60 -0.56 -14.81
N ALA A 155 -3.83 0.52 -15.57
CA ALA A 155 -4.42 0.42 -16.90
C ALA A 155 -3.55 -0.40 -17.88
N ARG A 156 -2.22 -0.31 -17.78
CA ARG A 156 -1.30 -1.14 -18.57
C ARG A 156 -1.35 -2.60 -18.14
N VAL A 157 -1.32 -2.89 -16.83
CA VAL A 157 -1.45 -4.27 -16.30
C VAL A 157 -2.76 -4.89 -16.81
N GLN A 158 -3.87 -4.18 -16.64
CA GLN A 158 -5.18 -4.63 -17.09
C GLN A 158 -5.18 -4.97 -18.58
N LYS A 159 -4.65 -4.06 -19.42
CA LYS A 159 -4.61 -4.23 -20.87
C LYS A 159 -3.69 -5.39 -21.29
N THR A 160 -2.47 -5.44 -20.74
CA THR A 160 -1.46 -6.46 -21.11
C THR A 160 -1.92 -7.86 -20.72
N LEU A 161 -2.52 -8.01 -19.55
CA LEU A 161 -2.96 -9.32 -19.03
C LEU A 161 -4.38 -9.69 -19.46
N GLY A 162 -5.12 -8.78 -20.12
CA GLY A 162 -6.51 -8.98 -20.50
C GLY A 162 -7.45 -9.16 -19.30
N LEU A 163 -7.18 -8.47 -18.18
CA LEU A 163 -7.94 -8.61 -16.95
C LEU A 163 -9.24 -7.79 -16.97
N THR A 164 -10.28 -8.38 -16.40
CA THR A 164 -11.53 -7.68 -16.12
C THR A 164 -11.48 -6.98 -14.76
N ALA A 165 -12.42 -6.06 -14.49
CA ALA A 165 -12.54 -5.44 -13.16
C ALA A 165 -12.77 -6.47 -12.04
N ALA A 166 -13.48 -7.57 -12.34
CA ALA A 166 -13.69 -8.67 -11.42
C ALA A 166 -12.42 -9.47 -11.08
N GLN A 167 -11.30 -9.21 -11.78
CA GLN A 167 -10.00 -9.85 -11.53
C GLN A 167 -8.96 -8.86 -10.96
N MET A 168 -9.41 -7.65 -10.62
CA MET A 168 -8.61 -6.59 -10.01
C MET A 168 -9.38 -5.95 -8.85
N THR A 169 -10.13 -6.76 -8.10
CA THR A 169 -11.07 -6.30 -7.06
C THR A 169 -10.37 -5.51 -5.95
N PHE A 170 -9.14 -5.88 -5.60
CA PHE A 170 -8.36 -5.13 -4.60
C PHE A 170 -8.19 -3.67 -5.04
N PHE A 171 -7.72 -3.44 -6.26
CA PHE A 171 -7.49 -2.07 -6.74
C PHE A 171 -8.76 -1.32 -7.09
N VAL A 172 -9.81 -2.00 -7.55
CA VAL A 172 -11.10 -1.36 -7.83
C VAL A 172 -11.74 -0.85 -6.55
N ALA A 173 -11.72 -1.66 -5.47
CA ALA A 173 -12.25 -1.22 -4.18
C ALA A 173 -11.51 0.01 -3.64
N HIS A 174 -10.18 0.02 -3.72
CA HIS A 174 -9.38 1.18 -3.30
C HIS A 174 -9.62 2.38 -4.22
N ALA A 175 -9.74 2.20 -5.55
CA ALA A 175 -10.02 3.33 -6.45
C ALA A 175 -11.32 4.09 -6.14
N ASP A 176 -12.38 3.40 -5.71
CA ASP A 176 -13.69 4.00 -5.43
C ASP A 176 -13.83 4.50 -3.98
N ILE A 177 -13.14 3.88 -3.01
CA ILE A 177 -13.23 4.20 -1.57
C ILE A 177 -12.19 5.25 -1.15
N ASP A 178 -11.04 5.31 -1.82
CA ASP A 178 -9.88 6.08 -1.38
C ASP A 178 -10.09 7.61 -1.42
N GLU A 179 -11.01 8.16 -2.22
CA GLU A 179 -11.24 9.61 -2.27
C GLU A 179 -11.73 10.17 -0.91
N ASP A 180 -12.69 9.48 -0.29
CA ASP A 180 -13.22 9.86 1.02
C ASP A 180 -12.19 9.62 2.14
N HIS A 181 -11.47 8.50 2.08
CA HIS A 181 -10.41 8.20 3.06
C HIS A 181 -9.24 9.19 2.96
N SER A 182 -8.81 9.53 1.75
CA SER A 182 -7.78 10.55 1.51
C SER A 182 -8.17 11.89 2.12
N ALA A 183 -9.42 12.33 1.94
CA ALA A 183 -9.93 13.55 2.57
C ALA A 183 -9.87 13.48 4.10
N LEU A 184 -10.30 12.36 4.71
CA LEU A 184 -10.26 12.16 6.16
C LEU A 184 -8.83 12.13 6.72
N VAL A 185 -7.90 11.47 6.03
CA VAL A 185 -6.48 11.44 6.40
C VAL A 185 -5.88 12.84 6.33
N ASN A 186 -6.17 13.60 5.27
CA ASN A 186 -5.70 14.97 5.09
C ASN A 186 -6.23 15.92 6.17
N GLU A 187 -7.51 15.78 6.54
CA GLU A 187 -8.11 16.51 7.66
C GLU A 187 -7.39 16.15 8.96
N MET A 188 -7.16 14.85 9.21
CA MET A 188 -6.53 14.40 10.45
C MET A 188 -5.09 14.93 10.57
N ILE A 189 -4.29 14.84 9.51
CA ILE A 189 -2.92 15.39 9.49
C ILE A 189 -2.96 16.90 9.75
N SER A 190 -3.79 17.63 9.01
CA SER A 190 -3.91 19.09 9.15
C SER A 190 -4.30 19.53 10.54
N LYS A 191 -5.18 18.76 11.19
CA LYS A 191 -5.71 19.05 12.52
C LYS A 191 -4.74 18.66 13.63
N LYS A 192 -3.95 17.61 13.44
CA LYS A 192 -3.13 17.01 14.51
C LYS A 192 -1.66 17.41 14.47
N CYS A 193 -1.09 17.65 13.30
CA CYS A 193 0.29 18.09 13.21
C CYS A 193 0.41 19.58 13.57
N GLN A 194 0.87 19.86 14.79
CA GLN A 194 0.95 21.21 15.34
C GLN A 194 2.40 21.73 15.39
N THR A 195 3.37 20.82 15.42
CA THR A 195 4.81 21.13 15.49
C THR A 195 5.53 20.75 14.20
N PRO A 196 6.66 21.40 13.86
CA PRO A 196 7.51 20.96 12.75
C PRO A 196 7.90 19.48 12.83
N GLU A 197 8.12 18.97 14.04
CA GLU A 197 8.46 17.58 14.32
C GLU A 197 7.33 16.61 13.95
N ASP A 198 6.06 16.98 14.19
CA ASP A 198 4.90 16.16 13.76
C ASP A 198 4.88 15.98 12.24
N TRP A 199 5.08 17.08 11.50
CA TRP A 199 5.11 17.06 10.04
C TRP A 199 6.28 16.24 9.51
N GLU A 200 7.46 16.36 10.13
CA GLU A 200 8.64 15.60 9.72
C GLU A 200 8.49 14.10 10.01
N ASP A 201 7.93 13.72 11.16
CA ASP A 201 7.68 12.32 11.49
C ASP A 201 6.68 11.67 10.53
N VAL A 202 5.61 12.38 10.16
CA VAL A 202 4.65 11.95 9.14
C VAL A 202 5.34 11.79 7.78
N ALA A 203 6.12 12.79 7.36
CA ALA A 203 6.80 12.74 6.07
C ALA A 203 7.86 11.61 6.00
N ARG A 204 8.64 11.42 7.07
CA ARG A 204 9.63 10.34 7.16
C ARG A 204 8.99 8.96 7.04
N VAL A 205 7.86 8.73 7.71
CA VAL A 205 7.13 7.45 7.62
C VAL A 205 6.49 7.28 6.25
N MET A 206 5.93 8.34 5.68
CA MET A 206 5.40 8.34 4.32
C MET A 206 6.47 7.86 3.32
N GLU A 207 7.64 8.52 3.30
CA GLU A 207 8.73 8.17 2.39
C GLU A 207 9.27 6.76 2.63
N THR A 208 9.51 6.41 3.89
CA THR A 208 10.10 5.11 4.22
C THR A 208 9.15 3.97 3.87
N SER A 209 7.88 4.06 4.25
CA SER A 209 6.89 3.00 3.97
C SER A 209 6.59 2.87 2.48
N LEU A 210 6.54 3.98 1.74
CA LEU A 210 6.43 3.95 0.27
C LEU A 210 7.66 3.27 -0.35
N ARG A 211 8.88 3.62 0.06
CA ARG A 211 10.11 2.98 -0.46
C ARG A 211 10.17 1.49 -0.13
N LEU A 212 9.81 1.10 1.09
CA LEU A 212 9.78 -0.31 1.49
C LEU A 212 8.76 -1.12 0.68
N THR A 213 7.58 -0.54 0.39
CA THR A 213 6.56 -1.20 -0.43
C THR A 213 7.05 -1.42 -1.87
N TRP A 214 7.88 -0.54 -2.41
CA TRP A 214 8.42 -0.70 -3.76
C TRP A 214 9.62 -1.64 -3.79
N ARG A 215 10.40 -1.71 -2.71
CA ARG A 215 11.41 -2.77 -2.53
C ARG A 215 10.76 -4.15 -2.49
N MET A 216 9.59 -4.29 -1.88
CA MET A 216 8.81 -5.52 -1.93
C MET A 216 8.44 -5.90 -3.37
N MET A 217 7.94 -4.96 -4.17
CA MET A 217 7.64 -5.21 -5.59
C MET A 217 8.88 -5.62 -6.39
N ASP A 218 10.04 -5.03 -6.11
CA ASP A 218 11.28 -5.43 -6.76
C ASP A 218 11.73 -6.83 -6.31
N GLU A 219 11.55 -7.25 -5.05
CA GLU A 219 11.85 -8.62 -4.61
C GLU A 219 10.89 -9.64 -5.24
N VAL A 220 9.65 -9.26 -5.53
CA VAL A 220 8.71 -10.08 -6.31
C VAL A 220 9.27 -10.40 -7.70
N VAL A 221 9.96 -9.45 -8.34
CA VAL A 221 10.65 -9.72 -9.63
C VAL A 221 11.72 -10.80 -9.48
N ASP A 222 12.52 -10.76 -8.41
CA ASP A 222 13.55 -11.76 -8.15
C ASP A 222 12.94 -13.14 -7.85
N ALA A 223 11.85 -13.17 -7.08
CA ALA A 223 11.11 -14.39 -6.79
C ALA A 223 10.52 -15.03 -8.06
N HIS A 224 9.96 -14.20 -8.95
CA HIS A 224 9.44 -14.64 -10.24
C HIS A 224 10.54 -15.18 -11.15
N ALA A 225 11.70 -14.53 -11.21
CA ALA A 225 12.84 -15.01 -11.99
C ALA A 225 13.33 -16.39 -11.50
N ARG A 226 13.41 -16.60 -10.18
CA ARG A 226 13.75 -17.91 -9.60
C ARG A 226 12.71 -18.98 -9.91
N LEU A 227 11.42 -18.62 -9.89
CA LEU A 227 10.32 -19.52 -10.26
C LEU A 227 10.45 -19.97 -11.73
N LEU A 228 10.69 -19.04 -12.65
CA LEU A 228 10.89 -19.34 -14.07
C LEU A 228 12.13 -20.19 -14.33
N ALA A 229 13.19 -20.00 -13.54
CA ALA A 229 14.42 -20.79 -13.63
C ALA A 229 14.31 -22.18 -12.97
N GLY A 230 13.16 -22.54 -12.37
CA GLY A 230 13.01 -23.80 -11.63
C GLY A 230 13.86 -23.87 -10.35
N GLN A 231 14.29 -22.71 -9.82
CA GLN A 231 15.15 -22.59 -8.64
C GLN A 231 14.36 -22.36 -7.34
N SER A 232 13.03 -22.33 -7.42
CA SER A 232 12.14 -22.07 -6.29
C SER A 232 10.81 -22.78 -6.48
N GLU A 233 10.35 -23.46 -5.42
CA GLU A 233 8.99 -24.02 -5.34
C GLU A 233 7.95 -22.97 -4.92
N ARG A 234 8.39 -21.78 -4.49
CA ARG A 234 7.50 -20.65 -4.16
C ARG A 234 6.64 -20.31 -5.37
N GLY A 235 5.33 -20.45 -5.23
CA GLY A 235 4.41 -20.12 -6.31
C GLY A 235 4.46 -21.09 -7.49
N ALA A 236 4.93 -22.34 -7.30
CA ALA A 236 4.93 -23.36 -8.35
C ALA A 236 3.54 -23.55 -9.01
N PHE A 237 2.46 -23.38 -8.22
CA PHE A 237 1.08 -23.41 -8.69
C PHE A 237 0.71 -22.29 -9.69
N LEU A 238 1.55 -21.25 -9.82
CA LEU A 238 1.37 -20.14 -10.74
C LEU A 238 2.01 -20.40 -12.11
N GLN A 239 2.81 -21.45 -12.29
CA GLN A 239 3.44 -21.77 -13.59
C GLN A 239 2.41 -22.12 -14.68
N ALA A 240 1.18 -22.46 -14.29
CA ALA A 240 0.08 -22.75 -15.20
C ALA A 240 -0.69 -21.50 -15.67
N LEU A 241 -0.36 -20.30 -15.16
CA LEU A 241 -1.01 -19.02 -15.50
C LEU A 241 -0.38 -18.34 -16.71
#